data_AF-A0A2H5AXL3-F1
#
_entry.id   AF-A0A2H5AXL3-F1
#
_cell.length_a   1.000
_cell.length_b   1.000
_cell.length_c   1.000
_cell.angle_alpha   90.00
_cell.angle_beta   90.00
_cell.angle_gamma   90.00
#
_symmetry.space_group_name_H-M   'P 1'
#
loop_
_entity.id
_entity.type
_entity.pdbx_description
1 polymer ?
#
loop_
_entity_poly.entity_id
_entity_poly.type
_entity_poly.pdbx_seq_one_letter_code
_entity_poly.pdbx_strand_id
1 'polypeptide(L)' 'MHPAPLPLPTTPKAPPVLCRRCHRPLHDPESRLLRLGPTCRDPEDPTRVLPGDQDTLPGL' A
#
# COMPACT_ATOMS: atom_id res chain seq x y z
N MET A 1 22.49 -38.19 -15.19
CA MET A 1 21.35 -37.62 -15.94
C MET A 1 20.62 -36.70 -14.97
N HIS A 2 20.82 -35.39 -15.06
CA HIS A 2 20.15 -34.45 -14.16
C HIS A 2 18.72 -34.21 -14.66
N PRO A 3 17.71 -34.21 -13.78
CA PRO A 3 16.34 -33.91 -14.18
C PRO A 3 16.24 -32.46 -14.68
N ALA A 4 15.46 -32.25 -15.73
CA ALA A 4 15.20 -30.93 -16.27
C ALA A 4 14.41 -30.08 -15.25
N PRO A 5 14.71 -28.77 -15.13
CA PRO A 5 13.94 -27.88 -14.26
C PRO A 5 12.48 -27.80 -14.73
N LEU A 6 11.56 -27.79 -13.76
CA LEU A 6 10.13 -27.62 -14.03
C LEU A 6 9.85 -26.22 -14.57
N PRO A 7 8.86 -26.06 -15.47
CA PRO A 7 8.47 -24.74 -15.98
C PRO A 7 7.96 -23.87 -14.82
N LEU A 8 8.36 -22.60 -14.79
CA LEU A 8 7.87 -21.65 -13.80
C LEU A 8 6.40 -21.30 -14.09
N PRO A 9 5.55 -21.15 -13.06
CA PRO A 9 4.20 -20.64 -13.25
C PRO A 9 4.23 -19.22 -13.81
N THR A 10 3.56 -19.00 -14.94
CA THR A 10 3.33 -17.67 -15.49
C THR A 10 2.27 -16.97 -14.64
N THR A 11 2.69 -16.01 -13.83
CA THR A 11 1.75 -15.21 -13.05
C THR A 11 1.05 -14.20 -13.97
N PRO A 12 -0.30 -14.16 -13.99
CA PRO A 12 -1.01 -13.14 -14.73
C PRO A 12 -0.64 -11.76 -14.17
N LYS A 13 -0.43 -10.79 -15.07
CA LYS A 13 -0.10 -9.41 -14.68
C LYS A 13 -1.27 -8.84 -13.87
N ALA A 14 -0.99 -8.39 -12.65
CA ALA A 14 -1.99 -7.76 -11.80
C ALA A 14 -2.58 -6.51 -12.50
N PRO A 15 -3.89 -6.25 -12.35
CA PRO A 15 -4.50 -5.06 -12.91
C PRO A 15 -3.88 -3.78 -12.32
N PRO A 16 -3.80 -2.69 -13.11
CA PRO A 16 -3.25 -1.43 -12.62
C PRO A 16 -4.14 -0.87 -11.51
N VAL A 17 -3.53 -0.40 -10.43
CA VAL A 17 -4.23 0.36 -9.39
C VAL A 17 -4.30 1.82 -9.85
N LEU A 18 -5.48 2.42 -9.79
CA LEU A 18 -5.69 3.82 -10.16
C LEU A 18 -5.82 4.70 -8.91
N CYS A 19 -5.37 5.95 -9.03
CA CYS A 19 -5.59 6.97 -8.01
C CYS A 19 -7.09 7.25 -7.85
N ARG A 20 -7.60 7.23 -6.62
CA ARG A 20 -9.03 7.53 -6.35
C ARG A 20 -9.43 8.98 -6.66
N ARG A 21 -8.46 9.90 -6.75
CA ARG A 21 -8.69 11.34 -7.01
C ARG A 21 -8.55 11.70 -8.48
N CYS A 22 -7.41 11.36 -9.09
CA CYS A 22 -7.09 11.76 -10.46
C CYS A 22 -7.18 10.64 -11.51
N HIS A 23 -7.54 9.42 -11.10
CA HIS A 23 -7.67 8.23 -11.95
C HIS A 23 -6.41 7.84 -12.75
N ARG A 24 -5.25 8.44 -12.45
CA ARG A 24 -3.97 8.07 -13.06
C ARG A 24 -3.46 6.73 -12.51
N PRO A 25 -2.74 5.94 -13.31
CA PRO A 25 -2.14 4.70 -12.85
C PRO A 25 -1.08 4.94 -11.77
N LEU A 26 -1.10 4.09 -10.74
CA LEU A 26 -0.15 4.12 -9.63
C LEU A 26 0.86 2.99 -9.79
N HIS A 27 2.13 3.36 -9.87
CA HIS A 27 3.24 2.44 -10.05
C HIS A 27 3.96 2.13 -8.74
N ASP A 28 4.12 3.14 -7.90
CA ASP A 28 4.80 3.05 -6.62
C ASP A 28 3.99 2.22 -5.60
N PRO A 29 4.64 1.31 -4.84
CA PRO A 29 3.95 0.44 -3.88
C PRO A 29 3.18 1.21 -2.79
N GLU A 30 3.73 2.29 -2.26
CA GLU A 30 3.05 3.09 -1.23
C GLU A 30 1.79 3.75 -1.81
N SER A 31 1.91 4.34 -2.99
CA SER A 31 0.78 4.95 -3.70
C SER A 31 -0.33 3.91 -3.97
N ARG A 32 0.04 2.69 -4.37
CA ARG A 32 -0.90 1.59 -4.60
C ARG A 32 -1.61 1.17 -3.31
N LEU A 33 -0.91 1.10 -2.19
CA LEU A 33 -1.48 0.79 -0.88
C LEU A 33 -2.48 1.85 -0.44
N LEU A 34 -2.13 3.13 -0.59
CA LEU A 34 -2.99 4.27 -0.23
C LEU A 34 -4.10 4.57 -1.26
N ARG A 35 -4.04 3.94 -2.44
CA ARG A 35 -4.85 4.26 -3.63
C ARG A 35 -4.82 5.75 -3.98
N LEU A 36 -3.69 6.39 -3.74
CA LEU A 36 -3.48 7.81 -3.91
C LEU A 36 -2.11 8.08 -4.50
N GLY A 37 -2.06 8.88 -5.56
CA GLY A 37 -0.78 9.35 -6.11
C GLY A 37 -0.12 10.40 -5.22
N PRO A 38 1.20 10.60 -5.32
CA PRO A 38 1.94 11.52 -4.46
C PRO A 38 1.46 12.97 -4.59
N THR A 39 1.05 13.38 -5.79
CA THR A 39 0.47 14.73 -6.03
C THR A 39 -0.96 14.89 -5.53
N CYS A 40 -1.65 13.78 -5.27
CA CYS A 40 -3.02 13.78 -4.75
C CYS A 40 -3.07 13.60 -3.24
N ARG A 41 -1.95 13.24 -2.62
CA ARG A 41 -1.78 13.08 -1.17
C ARG A 41 -1.74 14.46 -0.57
N ASP A 42 -2.79 14.79 0.18
CA ASP A 42 -2.74 16.00 0.99
C ASP A 42 -1.58 15.82 1.98
N PRO A 43 -0.72 16.84 2.16
CA PRO A 43 0.37 16.80 3.14
C PRO A 43 -0.14 16.68 4.58
N GLU A 44 -1.45 16.79 4.75
CA GLU A 44 -2.20 16.88 5.98
C GLU A 44 -3.28 15.80 6.00
N ASP A 45 -2.96 14.53 5.72
CA ASP A 45 -3.75 13.48 6.36
C ASP A 45 -3.50 13.67 7.85
N PRO A 46 -4.42 14.31 8.60
CA PRO A 46 -4.18 14.51 10.00
C PRO A 46 -4.27 13.10 10.54
N THR A 47 -3.15 12.55 11.01
CA THR A 47 -3.17 11.37 11.87
C THR A 47 -4.30 11.61 12.84
N ARG A 48 -5.43 10.92 12.65
CA ARG A 48 -6.64 11.24 13.40
C ARG A 48 -6.29 10.83 14.82
N VAL A 49 -5.92 11.80 15.64
CA VAL A 49 -5.75 11.61 17.07
C VAL A 49 -7.16 11.37 17.57
N LEU A 50 -7.54 10.10 17.59
CA LEU A 50 -8.75 9.67 18.25
C LEU A 50 -8.51 9.90 19.74
N PRO A 51 -9.42 10.59 20.45
CA PRO A 51 -9.36 10.63 21.90
C PRO A 51 -9.57 9.19 22.41
N GLY A 52 -8.48 8.49 22.62
CA GLY A 52 -8.43 7.20 23.28
C GLY A 52 -7.93 7.42 24.69
N ASP A 53 -8.69 6.94 25.67
CA ASP A 53 -8.18 6.79 27.03
C ASP A 53 -7.11 5.70 26.99
N GLN A 54 -5.84 6.11 27.05
CA GLN A 54 -4.73 5.17 27.13
C GLN A 54 -4.41 4.94 28.60
N ASP A 55 -4.59 3.71 29.08
CA ASP A 55 -4.13 3.29 30.39
C ASP A 55 -2.62 3.54 30.53
N THR A 56 -2.23 4.10 31.68
CA THR A 56 -0.81 4.24 32.01
C THR A 56 -0.18 2.86 32.18
N LEU A 57 0.95 2.63 31.52
CA LEU A 57 1.72 1.42 31.72
C LEU A 57 2.19 1.34 33.19
N PRO A 58 2.11 0.18 33.85
CA PRO A 58 2.55 0.04 35.22
C PRO A 58 4.07 0.29 35.34
N GLY A 59 4.45 1.26 36.20
CA GLY A 59 5.85 1.59 36.50
C GLY A 59 6.37 2.92 35.93
N LEU A 60 5.51 3.77 35.35
CA LEU A 60 5.81 5.16 35.01
C LEU A 60 5.26 6.15 36.05
#